data_AF-A0A960PML7-F1
#
_entry.id   AF-A0A960PML7-F1
#
_cell.length_a   1.000
_cell.length_b   1.000
_cell.length_c   1.000
_cell.angle_alpha   90.00
_cell.angle_beta   90.00
_cell.angle_gamma   90.00
#
_symmetry.space_group_name_H-M   'P 1'
#
loop_
_entity.id
_entity.type
_entity.pdbx_description
1 polymer ?
#
loop_
_entity_poly.entity_id
_entity_poly.type
_entity_poly.pdbx_seq_one_letter_code
_entity_poly.pdbx_strand_id
1 'polypeptide(L)'
;MLEIDTLEGLATWLSSSPEPEPAAVQALDLRRHEEVLLRSRLPGSLFLGCTLTPHEAAHLAGVGAVVLPNMPELSFEVHRSHLYPPEVLFEGFDPEDPEGYAKTLDARIYHEYLAQGGATPDSIRVSLARRLHDHSISDALEEQIEGRKVVAIMGGHGMERRDPFYARVARLSRTLTRLGYLMISGGGPGAMEATHLGAFLAPRVDEDLDAALEILSPRPPDALPGQEYHDRDWLHRAWRVLERFPIPEGRHSGAESVGIPTWLYGHEPPTPFATQIAKYFANAIREDGLLAIARHGVIFAPGSAGTTQEIFQDAAQNHYATTGFISPMILFGSRYWTETRPVWPLLHTVAQGRRFADLLTLTDDEAEILHRIETYDPEEYRK
;
A
#
# COMPACT_ATOMS: atom_id res chain seq x y z
N MET A 1 14.97 2.01 -17.97
CA MET A 1 15.92 0.91 -18.30
C MET A 1 15.06 -0.35 -18.46
N LEU A 2 15.47 -1.38 -19.21
CA LEU A 2 14.68 -2.63 -19.21
C LEU A 2 14.79 -3.27 -17.82
N GLU A 3 13.67 -3.70 -17.24
CA GLU A 3 13.63 -4.35 -15.92
C GLU A 3 13.43 -5.85 -16.07
N ILE A 4 14.19 -6.63 -15.31
CA ILE A 4 14.27 -8.08 -15.42
C ILE A 4 14.23 -8.70 -14.03
N ASP A 5 13.14 -9.37 -13.71
CA ASP A 5 12.87 -10.03 -12.43
C ASP A 5 12.54 -11.53 -12.59
N THR A 6 12.66 -12.06 -13.81
CA THR A 6 12.47 -13.48 -14.13
C THR A 6 13.71 -14.08 -14.81
N LEU A 7 13.97 -15.36 -14.53
CA LEU A 7 15.05 -16.11 -15.20
C LEU A 7 14.81 -16.23 -16.72
N GLU A 8 13.56 -16.29 -17.16
CA GLU A 8 13.20 -16.29 -18.58
C GLU A 8 13.49 -14.94 -19.24
N GLY A 9 13.14 -13.82 -18.57
CA GLY A 9 13.49 -12.48 -19.01
C GLY A 9 15.00 -12.28 -19.11
N LEU A 10 15.76 -12.79 -18.12
CA LEU A 10 17.22 -12.79 -18.14
C LEU A 10 17.77 -13.54 -19.35
N ALA A 11 17.30 -14.76 -19.59
CA ALA A 11 17.73 -15.57 -20.73
C ALA A 11 17.43 -14.86 -22.07
N THR A 12 16.24 -14.27 -22.18
CA THR A 12 15.81 -13.51 -23.36
C THR A 12 16.73 -12.33 -23.60
N TRP A 13 16.97 -11.51 -22.57
CA TRP A 13 17.84 -10.35 -22.65
C TRP A 13 19.28 -10.71 -23.03
N LEU A 14 19.88 -11.69 -22.37
CA LEU A 14 21.24 -12.15 -22.66
C LEU A 14 21.38 -12.74 -24.07
N SER A 15 20.29 -13.30 -24.63
CA SER A 15 20.27 -13.85 -25.99
C SER A 15 19.95 -12.82 -27.09
N SER A 16 19.48 -11.62 -26.72
CA SER A 16 18.97 -10.62 -27.67
C SER A 16 20.06 -10.03 -28.58
N SER A 17 21.28 -9.89 -28.06
CA SER A 17 22.44 -9.32 -28.75
C SER A 17 23.72 -9.77 -28.02
N PRO A 18 24.87 -9.91 -28.72
CA PRO A 18 26.17 -10.10 -28.07
C PRO A 18 26.54 -8.99 -27.07
N GLU A 19 26.01 -7.78 -27.29
CA GLU A 19 26.09 -6.64 -26.37
C GLU A 19 24.66 -6.07 -26.24
N PRO A 20 23.85 -6.55 -25.28
CA PRO A 20 22.50 -6.07 -25.11
C PRO A 20 22.49 -4.67 -24.48
N GLU A 21 21.42 -3.90 -24.76
CA GLU A 21 21.20 -2.62 -24.09
C GLU A 21 21.14 -2.81 -22.56
N PRO A 22 21.62 -1.83 -21.76
CA PRO A 22 21.63 -1.93 -20.32
C PRO A 22 20.26 -2.26 -19.71
N ALA A 23 20.24 -3.18 -18.74
CA ALA A 23 19.05 -3.60 -18.01
C ALA A 23 19.26 -3.58 -16.48
N ALA A 24 18.17 -3.51 -15.74
CA ALA A 24 18.14 -3.70 -14.29
C ALA A 24 17.65 -5.12 -13.99
N VAL A 25 18.55 -5.96 -13.51
CA VAL A 25 18.25 -7.34 -13.09
C VAL A 25 18.03 -7.35 -11.58
N GLN A 26 16.86 -7.79 -11.15
CA GLN A 26 16.38 -7.64 -9.78
C GLN A 26 16.06 -8.99 -9.13
N ALA A 27 16.50 -9.21 -7.89
CA ALA A 27 16.09 -10.31 -7.00
C ALA A 27 16.23 -11.76 -7.57
N LEU A 28 17.09 -11.98 -8.57
CA LEU A 28 17.28 -13.30 -9.20
C LEU A 28 18.43 -14.11 -8.58
N ASP A 29 18.28 -15.44 -8.55
CA ASP A 29 19.39 -16.35 -8.29
C ASP A 29 20.18 -16.63 -9.58
N LEU A 30 21.33 -15.98 -9.68
CA LEU A 30 22.15 -15.95 -10.88
C LEU A 30 23.29 -16.97 -10.86
N ARG A 31 23.49 -17.71 -9.75
CA ARG A 31 24.60 -18.67 -9.59
C ARG A 31 24.62 -19.80 -10.62
N ARG A 32 23.50 -20.06 -11.30
CA ARG A 32 23.39 -21.06 -12.38
C ARG A 32 23.74 -20.51 -13.77
N HIS A 33 24.03 -19.21 -13.87
CA HIS A 33 24.29 -18.49 -15.13
C HIS A 33 25.75 -17.99 -15.23
N GLU A 34 26.64 -18.46 -14.35
CA GLU A 34 28.04 -18.03 -14.24
C GLU A 34 28.74 -17.97 -15.60
N GLU A 35 28.69 -19.04 -16.39
CA GLU A 35 29.39 -19.09 -17.67
C GLU A 35 28.97 -17.98 -18.64
N VAL A 36 27.69 -17.61 -18.64
CA VAL A 36 27.15 -16.57 -19.52
C VAL A 36 27.50 -15.19 -18.99
N LEU A 37 27.38 -14.98 -17.67
CA LEU A 37 27.70 -13.72 -17.02
C LEU A 37 29.19 -13.37 -17.16
N LEU A 38 30.08 -14.34 -16.98
CA LEU A 38 31.53 -14.15 -17.11
C LEU A 38 31.99 -13.84 -18.55
N ARG A 39 31.21 -14.24 -19.56
CA ARG A 39 31.49 -13.94 -20.97
C ARG A 39 30.90 -12.62 -21.44
N SER A 40 29.98 -12.05 -20.67
CA SER A 40 29.25 -10.84 -21.02
C SER A 40 29.93 -9.58 -20.44
N ARG A 41 29.78 -8.44 -21.12
CA ARG A 41 30.36 -7.15 -20.69
C ARG A 41 29.37 -6.23 -19.98
N LEU A 42 28.07 -6.36 -20.28
CA LEU A 42 26.91 -5.73 -19.61
C LEU A 42 27.16 -4.34 -18.95
N PRO A 43 27.85 -3.38 -19.60
CA PRO A 43 28.19 -2.13 -18.97
C PRO A 43 26.93 -1.30 -18.72
N GLY A 44 26.89 -0.56 -17.61
CA GLY A 44 25.74 0.26 -17.25
C GLY A 44 24.50 -0.52 -16.81
N SER A 45 24.54 -1.86 -16.80
CA SER A 45 23.45 -2.68 -16.25
C SER A 45 23.50 -2.66 -14.72
N LEU A 46 22.32 -2.79 -14.09
CA LEU A 46 22.16 -2.86 -12.64
C LEU A 46 21.86 -4.30 -12.23
N PHE A 47 22.46 -4.78 -11.15
CA PHE A 47 22.17 -6.06 -10.51
C PHE A 47 21.79 -5.79 -9.07
N LEU A 48 20.49 -5.79 -8.79
CA LEU A 48 19.89 -5.36 -7.53
C LEU A 48 19.40 -6.60 -6.76
N GLY A 49 19.98 -6.85 -5.58
CA GLY A 49 19.58 -7.98 -4.73
C GLY A 49 19.80 -9.38 -5.31
N CYS A 50 20.49 -9.50 -6.45
CA CYS A 50 20.73 -10.79 -7.09
C CYS A 50 21.63 -11.70 -6.24
N THR A 51 21.32 -12.99 -6.19
CA THR A 51 22.20 -13.98 -5.58
C THR A 51 23.31 -14.34 -6.55
N LEU A 52 24.52 -13.88 -6.25
CA LEU A 52 25.73 -14.04 -7.05
C LEU A 52 26.84 -14.68 -6.20
N THR A 53 27.75 -15.41 -6.85
CA THR A 53 29.04 -15.76 -6.27
C THR A 53 29.93 -14.51 -6.19
N PRO A 54 30.93 -14.48 -5.28
CA PRO A 54 31.88 -13.36 -5.22
C PRO A 54 32.63 -13.13 -6.54
N HIS A 55 32.87 -14.19 -7.30
CA HIS A 55 33.53 -14.13 -8.60
C HIS A 55 32.65 -13.45 -9.66
N GLU A 56 31.38 -13.84 -9.77
CA GLU A 56 30.42 -13.19 -10.67
C GLU A 56 30.22 -11.71 -10.33
N ALA A 57 30.04 -11.40 -9.04
CA ALA A 57 29.85 -10.01 -8.60
C ALA A 57 31.08 -9.13 -8.91
N ALA A 58 32.28 -9.63 -8.67
CA ALA A 58 33.52 -8.93 -8.99
C ALA A 58 33.72 -8.74 -10.50
N HIS A 59 33.39 -9.76 -11.30
CA HIS A 59 33.44 -9.67 -12.76
C HIS A 59 32.48 -8.60 -13.27
N LEU A 60 31.20 -8.68 -12.91
CA LEU A 60 30.16 -7.72 -13.33
C LEU A 60 30.53 -6.28 -12.98
N ALA A 61 30.99 -6.05 -11.75
CA ALA A 61 31.48 -4.73 -11.34
C ALA A 61 32.72 -4.31 -12.15
N GLY A 62 33.65 -5.22 -12.41
CA GLY A 62 34.86 -4.97 -13.20
C GLY A 62 34.62 -4.63 -14.67
N VAL A 63 33.51 -5.12 -15.25
CA VAL A 63 33.11 -4.82 -16.64
C VAL A 63 32.17 -3.62 -16.77
N GLY A 64 31.87 -2.93 -15.65
CA GLY A 64 31.13 -1.67 -15.64
C GLY A 64 29.64 -1.78 -15.33
N ALA A 65 29.18 -2.93 -14.82
CA ALA A 65 27.86 -3.04 -14.20
C ALA A 65 27.89 -2.51 -12.76
N VAL A 66 26.72 -2.15 -12.22
CA VAL A 66 26.56 -1.81 -10.79
C VAL A 66 25.91 -3.00 -10.09
N VAL A 67 26.59 -3.54 -9.08
CA VAL A 67 26.08 -4.65 -8.27
C VAL A 67 25.75 -4.12 -6.88
N LEU A 68 24.47 -4.13 -6.51
CA LEU A 68 23.98 -3.82 -5.17
C LEU A 68 23.46 -5.12 -4.54
N PRO A 69 24.22 -5.74 -3.63
CA PRO A 69 23.81 -7.01 -3.04
C PRO A 69 22.67 -6.82 -2.05
N ASN A 70 21.92 -7.90 -1.81
CA ASN A 70 20.99 -7.93 -0.67
C ASN A 70 21.76 -7.98 0.66
N MET A 71 21.06 -7.70 1.76
CA MET A 71 21.60 -7.65 3.12
C MET A 71 21.00 -8.78 3.97
N PRO A 72 21.53 -10.02 3.89
CA PRO A 72 20.89 -11.22 4.45
C PRO A 72 20.83 -11.23 5.98
N GLU A 73 21.57 -10.36 6.66
CA GLU A 73 21.47 -10.16 8.11
C GLU A 73 20.25 -9.35 8.55
N LEU A 74 19.53 -8.70 7.63
CA LEU A 74 18.31 -7.95 7.92
C LEU A 74 17.09 -8.87 7.82
N SER A 75 16.06 -8.57 8.60
CA SER A 75 14.81 -9.34 8.58
C SER A 75 13.94 -9.08 7.35
N PHE A 76 14.33 -8.15 6.46
CA PHE A 76 13.58 -7.75 5.27
C PHE A 76 14.47 -7.76 4.03
N GLU A 77 13.87 -7.98 2.87
CA GLU A 77 14.57 -7.95 1.58
C GLU A 77 14.75 -6.52 1.09
N VAL A 78 15.99 -6.09 0.86
CA VAL A 78 16.30 -4.70 0.49
C VAL A 78 15.87 -4.34 -0.94
N HIS A 79 15.84 -5.32 -1.84
CA HIS A 79 15.49 -5.12 -3.24
C HIS A 79 14.36 -6.08 -3.59
N ARG A 80 13.14 -5.55 -3.72
CA ARG A 80 11.96 -6.31 -4.12
C ARG A 80 11.51 -5.88 -5.51
N SER A 81 11.17 -6.84 -6.37
CA SER A 81 10.50 -6.57 -7.65
C SER A 81 8.97 -6.48 -7.51
N HIS A 82 8.42 -6.88 -6.36
CA HIS A 82 6.98 -6.89 -6.12
C HIS A 82 6.64 -6.41 -4.71
N LEU A 83 5.42 -5.89 -4.57
CA LEU A 83 4.84 -5.55 -3.27
C LEU A 83 4.72 -6.79 -2.37
N TYR A 84 4.55 -6.57 -1.07
CA TYR A 84 4.33 -7.68 -0.14
C TYR A 84 2.94 -8.27 -0.36
N PRO A 85 2.81 -9.57 -0.65
CA PRO A 85 1.54 -10.23 -0.47
C PRO A 85 1.30 -10.45 1.05
N PRO A 86 0.05 -10.43 1.54
CA PRO A 86 -0.26 -10.57 2.96
C PRO A 86 0.37 -11.81 3.61
N GLU A 87 0.34 -12.95 2.90
CA GLU A 87 0.90 -14.22 3.36
C GLU A 87 2.39 -14.14 3.74
N VAL A 88 3.17 -13.26 3.10
CA VAL A 88 4.58 -13.05 3.43
C VAL A 88 4.71 -12.23 4.73
N LEU A 89 3.96 -11.14 4.87
CA LEU A 89 4.04 -10.31 6.09
C LEU A 89 3.48 -11.04 7.32
N PHE A 90 2.45 -11.87 7.14
CA PHE A 90 1.86 -12.67 8.21
C PHE A 90 2.48 -14.07 8.34
N GLU A 91 3.59 -14.36 7.64
CA GLU A 91 4.30 -15.63 7.80
C GLU A 91 4.65 -15.88 9.27
N GLY A 92 4.24 -17.04 9.79
CA GLY A 92 4.41 -17.41 11.20
C GLY A 92 3.20 -17.14 12.10
N PHE A 93 2.11 -16.56 11.57
CA PHE A 93 0.84 -16.44 12.28
C PHE A 93 0.21 -17.83 12.50
N ASP A 94 -0.21 -18.09 13.74
CA ASP A 94 -0.97 -19.28 14.14
C ASP A 94 -2.34 -18.82 14.68
N PRO A 95 -3.46 -19.11 14.00
CA PRO A 95 -4.81 -18.74 14.44
C PRO A 95 -5.23 -19.36 15.78
N GLU A 96 -4.54 -20.40 16.25
CA GLU A 96 -4.82 -21.02 17.55
C GLU A 96 -3.94 -20.45 18.67
N ASP A 97 -2.93 -19.64 18.34
CA ASP A 97 -2.07 -18.94 19.30
C ASP A 97 -2.59 -17.53 19.60
N PRO A 98 -3.02 -17.23 20.84
CA PRO A 98 -3.42 -15.88 21.22
C PRO A 98 -2.35 -14.80 21.03
N GLU A 99 -1.06 -15.17 20.98
CA GLU A 99 0.06 -14.26 20.70
C GLU A 99 0.58 -14.40 19.26
N GLY A 100 -0.19 -15.02 18.37
CA GLY A 100 0.25 -15.38 17.01
C GLY A 100 0.79 -14.20 16.20
N TYR A 101 0.27 -12.98 16.38
CA TYR A 101 0.75 -11.80 15.66
C TYR A 101 2.22 -11.50 15.94
N ALA A 102 2.69 -11.67 17.19
CA ALA A 102 4.07 -11.36 17.58
C ALA A 102 5.11 -12.23 16.86
N LYS A 103 4.68 -13.36 16.27
CA LYS A 103 5.54 -14.29 15.50
C LYS A 103 5.61 -13.97 14.02
N THR A 104 4.77 -13.06 13.52
CA THR A 104 4.70 -12.69 12.11
C THR A 104 6.00 -12.04 11.63
N LEU A 105 6.31 -12.17 10.35
CA LEU A 105 7.42 -11.44 9.73
C LEU A 105 7.29 -9.93 9.98
N ASP A 106 6.07 -9.39 9.86
CA ASP A 106 5.81 -7.98 10.09
C ASP A 106 6.19 -7.50 11.49
N ALA A 107 5.76 -8.24 12.53
CA ALA A 107 6.08 -7.92 13.91
C ALA A 107 7.60 -8.04 14.18
N ARG A 108 8.28 -9.02 13.58
CA ARG A 108 9.74 -9.17 13.69
C ARG A 108 10.48 -7.98 13.06
N ILE A 109 10.09 -7.56 11.86
CA ILE A 109 10.67 -6.38 11.20
C ILE A 109 10.41 -5.12 12.04
N TYR A 110 9.23 -4.98 12.64
CA TYR A 110 8.94 -3.85 13.52
C TYR A 110 9.83 -3.84 14.77
N HIS A 111 10.02 -4.99 15.42
CA HIS A 111 10.93 -5.09 16.56
C HIS A 111 12.39 -4.79 16.18
N GLU A 112 12.85 -5.30 15.02
CA GLU A 112 14.15 -4.95 14.46
C GLU A 112 14.26 -3.44 14.16
N TYR A 113 13.21 -2.84 13.61
CA TYR A 113 13.13 -1.41 13.32
C TYR A 113 13.37 -0.56 14.57
N LEU A 114 12.68 -0.90 15.67
CA LEU A 114 12.83 -0.24 16.97
C LEU A 114 14.24 -0.45 17.56
N ALA A 115 14.76 -1.68 17.47
CA ALA A 115 16.09 -2.03 18.00
C ALA A 115 17.24 -1.33 17.27
N GLN A 116 17.00 -0.83 16.05
CA GLN A 116 17.97 -0.15 15.20
C GLN A 116 17.76 1.39 15.15
N GLY A 117 17.14 1.98 16.17
CA GLY A 117 17.00 3.44 16.30
C GLY A 117 15.68 4.02 15.76
N GLY A 118 14.74 3.16 15.34
CA GLY A 118 13.41 3.59 14.88
C GLY A 118 13.50 4.61 13.73
N ALA A 119 12.87 5.78 13.91
CA ALA A 119 12.82 6.83 12.88
C ALA A 119 14.20 7.45 12.56
N THR A 120 15.17 7.27 13.45
CA THR A 120 16.54 7.78 13.32
C THR A 120 17.52 6.61 13.39
N PRO A 121 17.81 5.93 12.26
CA PRO A 121 18.62 4.72 12.27
C PRO A 121 20.01 4.90 12.89
N ASP A 122 20.45 3.93 13.69
CA ASP A 122 21.72 4.00 14.43
C ASP A 122 22.97 3.85 13.54
N SER A 123 22.79 3.45 12.28
CA SER A 123 23.90 3.27 11.34
C SER A 123 23.55 3.66 9.91
N ILE A 124 24.57 4.10 9.17
CA ILE A 124 24.48 4.34 7.72
C ILE A 124 24.02 3.09 6.97
N ARG A 125 24.46 1.89 7.40
CA ARG A 125 24.06 0.62 6.77
C ARG A 125 22.55 0.44 6.84
N VAL A 126 21.95 0.54 8.02
CA VAL A 126 20.50 0.40 8.21
C VAL A 126 19.74 1.52 7.49
N SER A 127 20.23 2.76 7.59
CA SER A 127 19.62 3.89 6.89
C SER A 127 19.59 3.66 5.38
N LEU A 128 20.71 3.23 4.78
CA LEU A 128 20.79 2.93 3.35
C LEU A 128 19.90 1.75 2.97
N ALA A 129 19.91 0.66 3.74
CA ALA A 129 19.08 -0.51 3.49
C ALA A 129 17.59 -0.18 3.45
N ARG A 130 17.10 0.60 4.41
CA ARG A 130 15.70 1.05 4.47
C ARG A 130 15.34 1.96 3.29
N ARG A 131 16.27 2.80 2.82
CA ARG A 131 16.03 3.67 1.65
C ARG A 131 16.00 2.91 0.34
N LEU A 132 16.87 1.92 0.19
CA LEU A 132 16.86 1.02 -0.98
C LEU A 132 15.59 0.16 -0.98
N HIS A 133 15.18 -0.35 0.19
CA HIS A 133 13.90 -1.02 0.36
C HIS A 133 12.73 -0.12 -0.06
N ASP A 134 12.61 1.06 0.54
CA ASP A 134 11.51 1.99 0.24
C ASP A 134 11.49 2.41 -1.24
N HIS A 135 12.66 2.55 -1.87
CA HIS A 135 12.77 2.77 -3.31
C HIS A 135 12.16 1.61 -4.10
N SER A 136 12.53 0.37 -3.79
CA SER A 136 11.97 -0.82 -4.46
C SER A 136 10.46 -0.98 -4.25
N ILE A 137 9.94 -0.56 -3.09
CA ILE A 137 8.49 -0.54 -2.84
C ILE A 137 7.78 0.51 -3.69
N SER A 138 8.36 1.72 -3.83
CA SER A 138 7.80 2.74 -4.71
C SER A 138 7.79 2.31 -6.17
N ASP A 139 8.87 1.69 -6.62
CA ASP A 139 9.02 1.17 -7.98
C ASP A 139 7.96 0.09 -8.29
N ALA A 140 7.87 -0.95 -7.45
CA ALA A 140 6.86 -2.00 -7.57
C ALA A 140 5.42 -1.46 -7.42
N LEU A 141 5.21 -0.39 -6.64
CA LEU A 141 3.91 0.26 -6.52
C LEU A 141 3.53 0.97 -7.82
N GLU A 142 4.46 1.67 -8.46
CA GLU A 142 4.23 2.35 -9.74
C GLU A 142 3.81 1.35 -10.83
N GLU A 143 4.48 0.21 -10.92
CA GLU A 143 4.10 -0.89 -11.83
C GLU A 143 2.70 -1.43 -11.50
N GLN A 144 2.41 -1.68 -10.22
CA GLN A 144 1.12 -2.24 -9.79
C GLN A 144 -0.07 -1.33 -10.14
N ILE A 145 0.11 -0.02 -10.19
CA ILE A 145 -0.95 0.96 -10.48
C ILE A 145 -0.96 1.42 -11.94
N GLU A 146 0.00 0.99 -12.77
CA GLU A 146 0.11 1.47 -14.15
C GLU A 146 -1.17 1.18 -14.95
N GLY A 147 -1.72 2.22 -15.60
CA GLY A 147 -2.96 2.12 -16.37
C GLY A 147 -4.24 1.88 -15.55
N ARG A 148 -4.17 1.85 -14.22
CA ARG A 148 -5.31 1.59 -13.34
C ARG A 148 -6.04 2.90 -12.96
N LYS A 149 -7.35 2.79 -12.72
CA LYS A 149 -8.13 3.88 -12.11
C LYS A 149 -8.05 3.81 -10.60
N VAL A 150 -7.23 4.66 -10.00
CA VAL A 150 -6.94 4.60 -8.55
C VAL A 150 -7.81 5.57 -7.76
N VAL A 151 -8.55 5.03 -6.77
CA VAL A 151 -9.29 5.80 -5.76
C VAL A 151 -8.75 5.46 -4.38
N ALA A 152 -8.51 6.48 -3.57
CA ALA A 152 -8.10 6.28 -2.19
C ALA A 152 -9.23 6.59 -1.20
N ILE A 153 -9.29 5.82 -0.11
CA ILE A 153 -10.10 6.16 1.06
C ILE A 153 -9.18 6.36 2.26
N MET A 154 -9.25 7.53 2.87
CA MET A 154 -8.57 7.87 4.12
C MET A 154 -9.53 7.83 5.30
N GLY A 155 -9.00 7.65 6.50
CA GLY A 155 -9.77 7.78 7.73
C GLY A 155 -9.01 7.31 8.96
N GLY A 156 -9.63 7.42 10.12
CA GLY A 156 -8.96 7.12 11.38
C GLY A 156 -8.70 5.62 11.59
N HIS A 157 -7.50 5.30 12.08
CA HIS A 157 -7.14 3.95 12.57
C HIS A 157 -8.01 3.50 13.76
N GLY A 158 -8.56 4.47 14.51
CA GLY A 158 -9.39 4.23 15.70
C GLY A 158 -10.87 4.02 15.40
N MET A 159 -11.29 3.97 14.12
CA MET A 159 -12.64 3.56 13.76
C MET A 159 -12.82 2.07 14.10
N GLU A 160 -13.82 1.74 14.89
CA GLU A 160 -14.05 0.35 15.31
C GLU A 160 -14.83 -0.42 14.23
N ARG A 161 -14.60 -1.74 14.12
CA ARG A 161 -15.30 -2.63 13.17
C ARG A 161 -16.82 -2.64 13.38
N ARG A 162 -17.28 -2.34 14.59
CA ARG A 162 -18.71 -2.20 14.94
C ARG A 162 -19.30 -0.81 14.64
N ASP A 163 -18.47 0.17 14.31
CA ASP A 163 -18.94 1.52 13.98
C ASP A 163 -19.76 1.46 12.67
N PRO A 164 -20.97 2.04 12.62
CA PRO A 164 -21.72 2.12 11.36
C PRO A 164 -20.93 2.70 10.19
N PHE A 165 -20.03 3.67 10.42
CA PHE A 165 -19.17 4.22 9.37
C PHE A 165 -18.20 3.20 8.79
N TYR A 166 -17.72 2.24 9.57
CA TYR A 166 -16.86 1.16 9.07
C TYR A 166 -17.59 0.36 7.98
N ALA A 167 -18.83 -0.04 8.25
CA ALA A 167 -19.65 -0.78 7.28
C ALA A 167 -19.95 0.04 6.02
N ARG A 168 -20.15 1.36 6.15
CA ARG A 168 -20.36 2.27 5.00
C ARG A 168 -19.11 2.37 4.14
N VAL A 169 -17.94 2.56 4.75
CA VAL A 169 -16.66 2.57 4.02
C VAL A 169 -16.44 1.25 3.27
N ALA A 170 -16.71 0.11 3.92
CA ALA A 170 -16.59 -1.20 3.28
C ALA A 170 -17.55 -1.36 2.08
N ARG A 171 -18.81 -0.94 2.20
CA ARG A 171 -19.80 -1.01 1.10
C ARG A 171 -19.43 -0.08 -0.06
N LEU A 172 -18.96 1.13 0.24
CA LEU A 172 -18.51 2.09 -0.76
C LEU A 172 -17.30 1.56 -1.54
N SER A 173 -16.26 1.12 -0.82
CA SER A 173 -15.06 0.53 -1.42
C SER A 173 -15.41 -0.66 -2.31
N ARG A 174 -16.28 -1.55 -1.82
CA ARG A 174 -16.76 -2.71 -2.57
C ARG A 174 -17.44 -2.34 -3.89
N THR A 175 -18.26 -1.29 -3.86
CA THR A 175 -18.96 -0.81 -5.06
C THR A 175 -17.98 -0.22 -6.06
N LEU A 176 -17.02 0.58 -5.60
CA LEU A 176 -15.95 1.13 -6.44
C LEU A 176 -15.07 0.04 -7.06
N THR A 177 -14.69 -1.00 -6.31
CA THR A 177 -13.97 -2.16 -6.85
C THR A 177 -14.77 -2.85 -7.96
N ARG A 178 -16.08 -3.03 -7.78
CA ARG A 178 -16.97 -3.61 -8.81
C ARG A 178 -17.08 -2.74 -10.07
N LEU A 179 -16.88 -1.43 -9.94
CA LEU A 179 -16.83 -0.48 -11.06
C LEU A 179 -15.45 -0.43 -11.75
N GLY A 180 -14.49 -1.24 -11.29
CA GLY A 180 -13.15 -1.36 -11.89
C GLY A 180 -12.11 -0.39 -11.33
N TYR A 181 -12.39 0.28 -10.20
CA TYR A 181 -11.39 1.09 -9.51
C TYR A 181 -10.46 0.22 -8.66
N LEU A 182 -9.17 0.51 -8.72
CA LEU A 182 -8.19 -0.03 -7.78
C LEU A 182 -8.28 0.79 -6.49
N MET A 183 -8.63 0.12 -5.40
CA MET A 183 -8.79 0.76 -4.10
C MET A 183 -7.45 0.80 -3.37
N ILE A 184 -7.08 1.98 -2.86
CA ILE A 184 -5.88 2.19 -2.07
C ILE A 184 -6.25 2.83 -0.73
N SER A 185 -5.53 2.47 0.33
CA SER A 185 -5.62 3.14 1.61
C SER A 185 -4.31 3.00 2.38
N GLY A 186 -4.22 3.63 3.55
CA GLY A 186 -3.04 3.58 4.41
C GLY A 186 -2.73 2.18 4.98
N GLY A 187 -3.57 1.18 4.71
CA GLY A 187 -3.30 -0.23 4.98
C GLY A 187 -3.31 -0.62 6.46
N GLY A 188 -3.67 0.28 7.38
CA GLY A 188 -3.82 -0.01 8.81
C GLY A 188 -5.24 -0.43 9.22
N PRO A 189 -5.56 -0.39 10.53
CA PRO A 189 -6.89 -0.73 11.05
C PRO A 189 -7.93 0.38 10.76
N GLY A 190 -9.18 0.15 11.18
CA GLY A 190 -10.26 1.13 11.09
C GLY A 190 -10.73 1.41 9.66
N ALA A 191 -10.88 2.68 9.29
CA ALA A 191 -11.40 3.04 7.96
C ALA A 191 -10.51 2.51 6.82
N MET A 192 -9.21 2.41 7.07
CA MET A 192 -8.26 1.83 6.13
C MET A 192 -8.56 0.35 5.91
N GLU A 193 -8.72 -0.42 6.99
CA GLU A 193 -9.11 -1.83 6.93
C GLU A 193 -10.46 -2.04 6.25
N ALA A 194 -11.47 -1.21 6.58
CA ALA A 194 -12.80 -1.28 5.98
C ALA A 194 -12.74 -1.15 4.45
N THR A 195 -11.85 -0.29 3.95
CA THR A 195 -11.60 -0.11 2.51
C THR A 195 -11.15 -1.43 1.88
N HIS A 196 -10.19 -2.10 2.49
CA HIS A 196 -9.65 -3.36 1.98
C HIS A 196 -10.63 -4.53 2.14
N LEU A 197 -11.39 -4.59 3.24
CA LEU A 197 -12.46 -5.58 3.42
C LEU A 197 -13.50 -5.46 2.30
N GLY A 198 -13.90 -4.23 1.96
CA GLY A 198 -14.83 -3.95 0.88
C GLY A 198 -14.34 -4.48 -0.47
N ALA A 199 -13.09 -4.16 -0.82
CA ALA A 199 -12.46 -4.63 -2.05
C ALA A 199 -12.33 -6.16 -2.07
N PHE A 200 -11.86 -6.77 -0.98
CA PHE A 200 -11.72 -8.21 -0.82
C PHE A 200 -13.03 -8.98 -1.07
N LEU A 201 -14.16 -8.45 -0.59
CA LEU A 201 -15.49 -9.06 -0.75
C LEU A 201 -16.25 -8.60 -2.01
N ALA A 202 -15.64 -7.80 -2.88
CA ALA A 202 -16.28 -7.33 -4.12
C ALA A 202 -16.73 -8.44 -5.08
N PRO A 203 -15.97 -9.55 -5.27
CA PRO A 203 -16.41 -10.65 -6.14
C PRO A 203 -17.55 -11.50 -5.57
N ARG A 204 -17.92 -11.30 -4.30
CA ARG A 204 -18.90 -12.10 -3.55
C ARG A 204 -20.29 -11.46 -3.54
N VAL A 205 -21.30 -12.18 -3.05
CA VAL A 205 -22.66 -11.65 -2.89
C VAL A 205 -22.73 -10.64 -1.74
N ASP A 206 -23.79 -9.83 -1.66
CA ASP A 206 -23.87 -8.72 -0.71
C ASP A 206 -23.99 -9.22 0.74
N GLU A 207 -24.67 -10.36 0.94
CA GLU A 207 -24.83 -11.01 2.24
C GLU A 207 -23.50 -11.48 2.85
N ASP A 208 -22.49 -11.78 2.02
CA ASP A 208 -21.16 -12.19 2.51
C ASP A 208 -20.45 -11.04 3.24
N LEU A 209 -20.66 -9.78 2.82
CA LEU A 209 -20.11 -8.61 3.52
C LEU A 209 -20.76 -8.42 4.89
N ASP A 210 -22.08 -8.54 4.97
CA ASP A 210 -22.78 -8.43 6.26
C ASP A 210 -22.34 -9.55 7.21
N ALA A 211 -22.22 -10.79 6.71
CA ALA A 211 -21.72 -11.91 7.50
C ALA A 211 -20.25 -11.74 7.94
N ALA A 212 -19.39 -11.12 7.12
CA ALA A 212 -18.02 -10.79 7.51
C ALA A 212 -17.99 -9.72 8.62
N LEU A 213 -18.81 -8.67 8.51
CA LEU A 213 -18.94 -7.63 9.54
C LEU A 213 -19.41 -8.22 10.89
N GLU A 214 -20.31 -9.20 10.87
CA GLU A 214 -20.73 -9.94 12.07
C GLU A 214 -19.59 -10.73 12.73
N ILE A 215 -18.68 -11.32 11.96
CA ILE A 215 -17.49 -12.03 12.49
C ILE A 215 -16.49 -11.04 13.10
N LEU A 216 -16.36 -9.87 12.48
CA LEU A 216 -15.40 -8.83 12.88
C LEU A 216 -15.87 -8.04 14.11
N SER A 217 -17.18 -7.84 14.28
CA SER A 217 -17.74 -6.94 15.30
C SER A 217 -17.49 -7.32 16.78
N PRO A 218 -17.41 -8.60 17.21
CA PRO A 218 -17.23 -8.94 18.62
C PRO A 218 -15.89 -8.43 19.15
N ARG A 219 -15.89 -7.91 20.38
CA ARG A 219 -14.66 -7.45 21.07
C ARG A 219 -14.54 -8.08 22.46
N PRO A 220 -13.31 -8.23 22.97
CA PRO A 220 -13.08 -8.64 24.36
C PRO A 220 -13.76 -7.70 25.38
N PRO A 221 -14.17 -8.19 26.57
CA PRO A 221 -14.81 -7.34 27.59
C PRO A 221 -13.93 -6.20 28.13
N ASP A 222 -12.61 -6.36 28.07
CA ASP A 222 -11.59 -5.41 28.54
C ASP A 222 -11.07 -4.48 27.42
N ALA A 223 -11.68 -4.54 26.25
CA ALA A 223 -11.23 -3.83 25.05
C ALA A 223 -11.38 -2.30 25.19
N LEU A 224 -10.32 -1.56 24.82
CA LEU A 224 -10.30 -0.10 24.93
C LEU A 224 -10.97 0.56 23.71
N PRO A 225 -11.79 1.62 23.89
CA PRO A 225 -12.40 2.34 22.77
C PRO A 225 -11.36 2.91 21.80
N GLY A 226 -11.59 2.72 20.50
CA GLY A 226 -10.74 3.23 19.42
C GLY A 226 -9.33 2.62 19.37
N GLN A 227 -9.10 1.52 20.09
CA GLN A 227 -7.83 0.78 20.14
C GLN A 227 -8.04 -0.69 19.77
N GLU A 228 -9.01 -0.96 18.89
CA GLU A 228 -9.40 -2.33 18.53
C GLU A 228 -8.26 -3.16 17.93
N TYR A 229 -7.28 -2.51 17.31
CA TYR A 229 -6.06 -3.15 16.80
C TYR A 229 -5.11 -3.67 17.89
N HIS A 230 -5.29 -3.25 19.14
CA HIS A 230 -4.59 -3.82 20.31
C HIS A 230 -5.31 -5.03 20.91
N ASP A 231 -6.54 -5.34 20.48
CA ASP A 231 -7.23 -6.54 20.93
C ASP A 231 -6.46 -7.77 20.44
N ARG A 232 -6.14 -8.69 21.34
CA ARG A 232 -5.34 -9.90 21.01
C ARG A 232 -5.96 -10.72 19.88
N ASP A 233 -7.29 -10.68 19.74
CA ASP A 233 -8.04 -11.41 18.74
C ASP A 233 -8.32 -10.62 17.45
N TRP A 234 -7.77 -9.41 17.29
CA TRP A 234 -8.02 -8.53 16.15
C TRP A 234 -7.69 -9.21 14.81
N LEU A 235 -6.49 -9.80 14.72
CA LEU A 235 -6.05 -10.53 13.53
C LEU A 235 -6.80 -11.86 13.39
N HIS A 236 -7.05 -12.56 14.49
CA HIS A 236 -7.79 -13.84 14.49
C HIS A 236 -9.20 -13.70 13.93
N ARG A 237 -9.91 -12.62 14.28
CA ARG A 237 -11.23 -12.30 13.72
C ARG A 237 -11.16 -12.06 12.21
N ALA A 238 -10.13 -11.34 11.74
CA ALA A 238 -9.93 -11.14 10.30
C ALA A 238 -9.55 -12.42 9.56
N TRP A 239 -8.74 -13.28 10.18
CA TRP A 239 -8.34 -14.56 9.61
C TRP A 239 -9.54 -15.49 9.39
N ARG A 240 -10.50 -15.54 10.34
CA ARG A 240 -11.76 -16.27 10.17
C ARG A 240 -12.57 -15.78 8.96
N VAL A 241 -12.53 -14.49 8.65
CA VAL A 241 -13.17 -13.93 7.45
C VAL A 241 -12.45 -14.41 6.20
N LEU A 242 -11.11 -14.35 6.17
CA LEU A 242 -10.31 -14.83 5.03
C LEU A 242 -10.58 -16.32 4.74
N GLU A 243 -10.61 -17.16 5.78
CA GLU A 243 -10.86 -18.60 5.66
C GLU A 243 -12.29 -18.92 5.22
N ARG A 244 -13.28 -18.18 5.74
CA ARG A 244 -14.69 -18.39 5.40
C ARG A 244 -15.03 -17.88 4.00
N PHE A 245 -14.36 -16.81 3.57
CA PHE A 245 -14.67 -16.10 2.34
C PHE A 245 -13.47 -15.96 1.39
N PRO A 246 -12.78 -17.06 1.02
CA PRO A 246 -11.61 -16.97 0.13
C PRO A 246 -12.00 -16.34 -1.20
N ILE A 247 -11.10 -15.60 -1.84
CA ILE A 247 -11.38 -15.04 -3.16
C ILE A 247 -11.68 -16.20 -4.13
N PRO A 248 -12.82 -16.18 -4.87
CA PRO A 248 -13.13 -17.24 -5.81
C PRO A 248 -12.05 -17.37 -6.88
N GLU A 249 -11.74 -18.61 -7.27
CA GLU A 249 -10.75 -18.90 -8.31
C GLU A 249 -11.07 -18.12 -9.61
N GLY A 250 -10.03 -17.49 -10.18
CA GLY A 250 -10.18 -16.65 -11.38
C GLY A 250 -10.84 -15.28 -11.15
N ARG A 251 -11.16 -14.88 -9.90
CA ARG A 251 -11.74 -13.56 -9.58
C ARG A 251 -10.81 -12.62 -8.82
N HIS A 252 -9.51 -12.92 -8.76
CA HIS A 252 -8.52 -12.09 -8.06
C HIS A 252 -8.50 -10.64 -8.53
N SER A 253 -8.56 -10.40 -9.85
CA SER A 253 -8.59 -9.04 -10.42
C SER A 253 -9.77 -8.19 -9.94
N GLY A 254 -10.89 -8.82 -9.58
CA GLY A 254 -12.08 -8.16 -9.06
C GLY A 254 -12.06 -7.92 -7.54
N ALA A 255 -10.98 -8.28 -6.84
CA ALA A 255 -10.79 -8.10 -5.40
C ALA A 255 -9.57 -7.24 -5.06
N GLU A 256 -8.84 -6.75 -6.06
CA GLU A 256 -7.54 -6.12 -5.84
C GLU A 256 -7.65 -4.80 -5.06
N SER A 257 -6.76 -4.66 -4.09
CA SER A 257 -6.51 -3.40 -3.39
C SER A 257 -5.07 -3.34 -2.88
N VAL A 258 -4.54 -2.12 -2.74
CA VAL A 258 -3.16 -1.89 -2.26
C VAL A 258 -3.18 -1.16 -0.93
N GLY A 259 -2.71 -1.82 0.13
CA GLY A 259 -2.51 -1.19 1.44
C GLY A 259 -1.12 -0.54 1.50
N ILE A 260 -1.02 0.69 1.99
CA ILE A 260 0.25 1.42 2.09
C ILE A 260 0.60 1.76 3.54
N PRO A 261 0.95 0.78 4.39
CA PRO A 261 1.28 0.99 5.80
C PRO A 261 2.74 1.40 6.00
N THR A 262 3.14 1.62 7.26
CA THR A 262 4.53 1.92 7.62
C THR A 262 4.96 1.24 8.92
N TRP A 263 6.24 0.87 9.04
CA TRP A 263 6.81 0.42 10.32
C TRP A 263 7.04 1.56 11.32
N LEU A 264 6.96 2.84 10.91
CA LEU A 264 6.94 3.95 11.86
C LEU A 264 5.77 3.82 12.86
N TYR A 265 4.62 3.39 12.34
CA TYR A 265 3.43 3.06 13.11
C TYR A 265 3.24 1.55 13.21
N GLY A 266 4.31 0.75 13.36
CA GLY A 266 4.20 -0.72 13.35
C GLY A 266 3.41 -1.35 14.51
N HIS A 267 2.97 -0.53 15.47
CA HIS A 267 1.95 -0.93 16.47
C HIS A 267 0.52 -0.94 15.88
N GLU A 268 0.31 -0.30 14.73
CA GLU A 268 -0.85 -0.44 13.86
C GLU A 268 -0.53 -1.54 12.82
N PRO A 269 -0.99 -2.79 13.02
CA PRO A 269 -0.72 -3.88 12.09
C PRO A 269 -1.30 -3.59 10.71
N PRO A 270 -0.67 -4.11 9.64
CA PRO A 270 -1.25 -4.02 8.31
C PRO A 270 -2.57 -4.81 8.28
N THR A 271 -3.52 -4.37 7.47
CA THR A 271 -4.75 -5.12 7.24
C THR A 271 -4.47 -6.40 6.45
N PRO A 272 -5.07 -7.54 6.84
CA PRO A 272 -4.91 -8.78 6.09
C PRO A 272 -5.84 -8.88 4.87
N PHE A 273 -6.72 -7.89 4.64
CA PHE A 273 -7.65 -7.87 3.51
C PHE A 273 -7.09 -7.20 2.26
N ALA A 274 -5.99 -6.44 2.37
CA ALA A 274 -5.34 -5.88 1.19
C ALA A 274 -4.74 -7.01 0.37
N THR A 275 -4.87 -7.01 -0.96
CA THR A 275 -4.28 -8.09 -1.78
C THR A 275 -2.79 -7.88 -2.04
N GLN A 276 -2.31 -6.64 -1.92
CA GLN A 276 -0.92 -6.24 -2.04
C GLN A 276 -0.61 -5.15 -1.00
N ILE A 277 0.60 -5.15 -0.46
CA ILE A 277 1.00 -4.25 0.62
C ILE A 277 2.32 -3.54 0.27
N ALA A 278 2.25 -2.23 0.08
CA ALA A 278 3.40 -1.34 -0.09
C ALA A 278 3.81 -0.79 1.29
N LYS A 279 4.52 -1.60 2.08
CA LYS A 279 4.91 -1.22 3.45
C LYS A 279 6.22 -0.44 3.45
N TYR A 280 6.25 0.75 4.05
CA TYR A 280 7.43 1.63 4.04
C TYR A 280 8.09 1.79 5.41
N PHE A 281 9.40 2.06 5.43
CA PHE A 281 10.09 2.59 6.60
C PHE A 281 9.91 4.11 6.73
N ALA A 282 10.00 4.85 5.63
CA ALA A 282 9.89 6.30 5.60
C ALA A 282 8.44 6.77 5.44
N ASN A 283 7.81 7.17 6.54
CA ASN A 283 6.43 7.66 6.54
C ASN A 283 6.20 8.87 5.61
N ALA A 284 7.17 9.76 5.47
CA ALA A 284 7.04 10.93 4.59
C ALA A 284 6.84 10.57 3.11
N ILE A 285 7.52 9.51 2.63
CA ILE A 285 7.35 9.02 1.25
C ILE A 285 5.98 8.35 1.11
N ARG A 286 5.61 7.55 2.12
CA ARG A 286 4.33 6.85 2.19
C ARG A 286 3.13 7.80 2.15
N GLU A 287 3.11 8.85 2.99
CA GLU A 287 1.99 9.78 3.08
C GLU A 287 1.81 10.62 1.81
N ASP A 288 2.89 11.20 1.28
CA ASP A 288 2.82 12.01 0.06
C ASP A 288 2.49 11.16 -1.17
N GLY A 289 3.13 9.99 -1.29
CA GLY A 289 2.95 9.08 -2.42
C GLY A 289 1.53 8.52 -2.51
N LEU A 290 0.94 8.12 -1.37
CA LEU A 290 -0.42 7.55 -1.32
C LEU A 290 -1.47 8.54 -1.88
N LEU A 291 -1.36 9.82 -1.52
CA LEU A 291 -2.24 10.86 -2.07
C LEU A 291 -1.95 11.12 -3.56
N ALA A 292 -0.67 11.22 -3.92
CA ALA A 292 -0.26 11.56 -5.28
C ALA A 292 -0.68 10.52 -6.33
N ILE A 293 -0.84 9.25 -5.95
CA ILE A 293 -1.27 8.19 -6.85
C ILE A 293 -2.80 8.06 -6.98
N ALA A 294 -3.59 8.69 -6.10
CA ALA A 294 -5.04 8.60 -6.07
C ALA A 294 -5.73 9.48 -7.14
N ARG A 295 -5.41 9.20 -8.41
CA ARG A 295 -5.73 10.11 -9.53
C ARG A 295 -7.22 10.27 -9.83
N HIS A 296 -8.05 9.32 -9.40
CA HIS A 296 -9.52 9.35 -9.61
C HIS A 296 -10.30 9.81 -8.39
N GLY A 297 -9.60 10.20 -7.32
CA GLY A 297 -10.20 10.87 -6.17
C GLY A 297 -9.77 10.28 -4.83
N VAL A 298 -9.93 11.12 -3.81
CA VAL A 298 -9.68 10.79 -2.41
C VAL A 298 -10.96 11.02 -1.61
N ILE A 299 -11.39 9.97 -0.90
CA ILE A 299 -12.53 10.02 0.02
C ILE A 299 -12.00 10.06 1.44
N PHE A 300 -12.37 11.08 2.21
CA PHE A 300 -11.96 11.26 3.61
C PHE A 300 -13.10 10.89 4.55
N ALA A 301 -13.05 9.67 5.10
CA ALA A 301 -13.92 9.23 6.17
C ALA A 301 -13.47 9.82 7.53
N PRO A 302 -14.33 9.84 8.57
CA PRO A 302 -13.99 10.43 9.87
C PRO A 302 -12.66 9.93 10.43
N GLY A 303 -11.80 10.87 10.84
CA GLY A 303 -10.44 10.57 11.26
C GLY A 303 -9.78 11.68 12.08
N SER A 304 -8.62 11.38 12.67
CA SER A 304 -7.97 12.25 13.64
C SER A 304 -6.95 13.21 12.98
N ALA A 305 -5.81 13.45 13.64
CA ALA A 305 -4.77 14.35 13.17
C ALA A 305 -4.15 13.90 11.83
N GLY A 306 -3.88 12.60 11.66
CA GLY A 306 -3.36 12.05 10.40
C GLY A 306 -4.27 12.35 9.21
N THR A 307 -5.55 12.01 9.31
CA THR A 307 -6.54 12.33 8.25
C THR A 307 -6.68 13.83 8.00
N THR A 308 -6.57 14.66 9.05
CA THR A 308 -6.58 16.13 8.88
C THR A 308 -5.35 16.59 8.09
N GLN A 309 -4.17 16.03 8.36
CA GLN A 309 -2.96 16.30 7.62
C GLN A 309 -3.10 15.91 6.14
N GLU A 310 -3.60 14.70 5.87
CA GLU A 310 -3.82 14.17 4.53
C GLU A 310 -4.77 15.08 3.72
N ILE A 311 -5.86 15.57 4.32
CA ILE A 311 -6.78 16.52 3.67
C ILE A 311 -6.04 17.77 3.18
N PHE A 312 -5.16 18.35 4.00
CA PHE A 312 -4.45 19.58 3.62
C PHE A 312 -3.25 19.33 2.71
N GLN A 313 -2.64 18.14 2.77
CA GLN A 313 -1.65 17.72 1.78
C GLN A 313 -2.30 17.60 0.39
N ASP A 314 -3.42 16.90 0.29
CA ASP A 314 -4.18 16.75 -0.95
C ASP A 314 -4.71 18.10 -1.47
N ALA A 315 -5.26 18.94 -0.58
CA ALA A 315 -5.71 20.28 -0.93
C ALA A 315 -4.57 21.13 -1.52
N ALA A 316 -3.36 21.03 -0.96
CA ALA A 316 -2.20 21.73 -1.49
C ALA A 316 -1.78 21.17 -2.86
N GLN A 317 -1.74 19.84 -3.01
CA GLN A 317 -1.45 19.18 -4.29
C GLN A 317 -2.45 19.63 -5.37
N ASN A 318 -3.75 19.62 -5.08
CA ASN A 318 -4.84 20.05 -5.96
C ASN A 318 -4.84 21.56 -6.24
N HIS A 319 -4.48 22.39 -5.26
CA HIS A 319 -4.37 23.83 -5.46
C HIS A 319 -3.31 24.20 -6.49
N TYR A 320 -2.16 23.52 -6.45
CA TYR A 320 -1.01 23.80 -7.32
C TYR A 320 -0.91 22.85 -8.52
N ALA A 321 -1.75 21.81 -8.57
CA ALA A 321 -1.67 20.67 -9.48
C ALA A 321 -0.23 20.12 -9.58
N THR A 322 0.39 19.82 -8.44
CA THR A 322 1.81 19.40 -8.37
C THR A 322 2.05 18.03 -8.99
N THR A 323 1.04 17.17 -9.01
CA THR A 323 1.07 15.82 -9.60
C THR A 323 0.69 15.82 -11.09
N GLY A 324 0.38 16.99 -11.66
CA GLY A 324 0.00 17.18 -13.07
C GLY A 324 -1.51 17.12 -13.35
N PHE A 325 -2.34 16.79 -12.36
CA PHE A 325 -3.80 16.77 -12.44
C PHE A 325 -4.41 17.25 -11.11
N ILE A 326 -5.72 17.51 -11.11
CA ILE A 326 -6.52 17.83 -9.92
C ILE A 326 -7.57 16.72 -9.77
N SER A 327 -7.61 16.06 -8.62
CA SER A 327 -8.53 14.94 -8.36
C SER A 327 -9.72 15.33 -7.47
N PRO A 328 -10.83 14.56 -7.50
CA PRO A 328 -11.94 14.70 -6.56
C PRO A 328 -11.50 14.62 -5.09
N MET A 329 -11.92 15.58 -4.29
CA MET A 329 -11.75 15.58 -2.83
C MET A 329 -13.12 15.46 -2.17
N ILE A 330 -13.38 14.33 -1.53
CA ILE A 330 -14.72 14.01 -1.01
C ILE A 330 -14.65 13.80 0.50
N LEU A 331 -15.18 14.75 1.28
CA LEU A 331 -15.29 14.61 2.73
C LEU A 331 -16.59 13.86 3.05
N PHE A 332 -16.44 12.65 3.58
CA PHE A 332 -17.55 11.77 3.92
C PHE A 332 -17.90 11.89 5.41
N GLY A 333 -19.13 12.29 5.72
CA GLY A 333 -19.58 12.53 7.09
C GLY A 333 -19.71 14.02 7.42
N SER A 334 -20.78 14.67 6.96
CA SER A 334 -20.90 16.13 6.97
C SER A 334 -20.78 16.72 8.38
N ARG A 335 -21.48 16.11 9.34
CA ARG A 335 -21.45 16.54 10.75
C ARG A 335 -20.05 16.46 11.35
N TYR A 336 -19.29 15.42 11.02
CA TYR A 336 -17.93 15.27 11.53
C TYR A 336 -17.05 16.44 11.08
N TRP A 337 -17.08 16.75 9.78
CA TRP A 337 -16.20 17.74 9.16
C TRP A 337 -16.64 19.20 9.32
N THR A 338 -17.82 19.44 9.91
CA THR A 338 -18.38 20.77 10.16
C THR A 338 -18.55 21.11 11.63
N GLU A 339 -18.80 20.11 12.49
CA GLU A 339 -19.01 20.31 13.93
C GLU A 339 -17.91 19.67 14.79
N THR A 340 -17.58 18.40 14.54
CA THR A 340 -16.67 17.63 15.42
C THR A 340 -15.21 18.02 15.21
N ARG A 341 -14.81 18.09 13.94
CA ARG A 341 -13.52 18.57 13.45
C ARG A 341 -13.80 19.47 12.25
N PRO A 342 -14.01 20.78 12.46
CA PRO A 342 -14.48 21.71 11.42
C PRO A 342 -13.38 22.04 10.40
N VAL A 343 -12.96 21.03 9.62
CA VAL A 343 -12.00 21.16 8.51
C VAL A 343 -12.67 21.82 7.30
N TRP A 344 -13.95 21.51 7.07
CA TRP A 344 -14.70 21.96 5.90
C TRP A 344 -14.70 23.49 5.71
N PRO A 345 -15.00 24.33 6.73
CA PRO A 345 -15.04 25.78 6.54
C PRO A 345 -13.70 26.37 6.04
N LEU A 346 -12.58 25.86 6.58
CA LEU A 346 -11.25 26.29 6.16
C LEU A 346 -10.93 25.77 4.75
N LEU A 347 -11.12 24.47 4.51
CA LEU A 347 -10.85 23.85 3.22
C LEU A 347 -11.64 24.50 2.08
N HIS A 348 -12.93 24.76 2.30
CA HIS A 348 -13.78 25.46 1.35
C HIS A 348 -13.24 26.86 1.03
N THR A 349 -12.74 27.59 2.04
CA THR A 349 -12.10 28.90 1.83
C THR A 349 -10.81 28.79 1.01
N VAL A 350 -9.98 27.77 1.26
CA VAL A 350 -8.76 27.51 0.48
C VAL A 350 -9.06 27.18 -0.99
N ALA A 351 -10.20 26.55 -1.25
CA ALA A 351 -10.65 26.18 -2.59
C ALA A 351 -11.21 27.34 -3.41
N GLN A 352 -11.75 28.40 -2.77
CA GLN A 352 -12.42 29.49 -3.47
C GLN A 352 -11.56 30.12 -4.58
N GLY A 353 -12.14 30.23 -5.77
CA GLY A 353 -11.49 30.78 -6.95
C GLY A 353 -10.42 29.86 -7.58
N ARG A 354 -10.38 28.59 -7.18
CA ARG A 354 -9.48 27.56 -7.74
C ARG A 354 -10.29 26.48 -8.44
N ARG A 355 -9.67 25.84 -9.45
CA ARG A 355 -10.29 24.74 -10.21
C ARG A 355 -10.71 23.56 -9.34
N PHE A 356 -9.95 23.27 -8.28
CA PHE A 356 -10.28 22.15 -7.40
C PHE A 356 -11.54 22.39 -6.54
N ALA A 357 -12.08 23.62 -6.49
CA ALA A 357 -13.38 23.86 -5.86
C ALA A 357 -14.50 23.07 -6.53
N ASP A 358 -14.42 22.87 -7.85
CA ASP A 358 -15.43 22.12 -8.63
C ASP A 358 -15.42 20.62 -8.27
N LEU A 359 -14.31 20.16 -7.71
CA LEU A 359 -14.03 18.77 -7.36
C LEU A 359 -14.09 18.52 -5.84
N LEU A 360 -14.41 19.55 -5.05
CA LEU A 360 -14.51 19.47 -3.59
C LEU A 360 -15.97 19.19 -3.18
N THR A 361 -16.21 18.08 -2.50
CA THR A 361 -17.55 17.65 -2.05
C THR A 361 -17.57 17.36 -0.56
N LEU A 362 -18.65 17.76 0.14
CA LEU A 362 -18.98 17.33 1.49
C LEU A 362 -20.35 16.64 1.44
N THR A 363 -20.40 15.37 1.82
CA THR A 363 -21.66 14.63 1.74
C THR A 363 -21.77 13.51 2.77
N ASP A 364 -23.01 13.10 3.03
CA ASP A 364 -23.36 11.87 3.74
C ASP A 364 -23.97 10.83 2.80
N ASP A 365 -24.09 11.10 1.50
CA ASP A 365 -24.73 10.19 0.53
C ASP A 365 -23.69 9.41 -0.29
N GLU A 366 -23.65 8.08 -0.10
CA GLU A 366 -22.77 7.19 -0.86
C GLU A 366 -23.05 7.23 -2.36
N ALA A 367 -24.30 7.47 -2.78
CA ALA A 367 -24.64 7.60 -4.20
C ALA A 367 -24.05 8.86 -4.83
N GLU A 368 -23.97 9.97 -4.08
CA GLU A 368 -23.30 11.18 -4.54
C GLU A 368 -21.79 10.94 -4.68
N ILE A 369 -21.17 10.25 -3.73
CA ILE A 369 -19.74 9.90 -3.79
C ILE A 369 -19.43 9.09 -5.06
N LEU A 370 -20.21 8.03 -5.30
CA LEU A 370 -20.07 7.19 -6.49
C LEU A 370 -20.24 8.02 -7.77
N HIS A 371 -21.28 8.85 -7.84
CA HIS A 371 -21.52 9.70 -8.99
C HIS A 371 -20.36 10.66 -9.28
N ARG A 372 -19.80 11.31 -8.25
CA ARG A 372 -18.66 12.23 -8.40
C ARG A 372 -17.43 11.52 -8.95
N ILE A 373 -17.15 10.31 -8.48
CA ILE A 373 -16.01 9.52 -8.96
C ILE A 373 -16.24 9.01 -10.39
N GLU A 374 -17.44 8.50 -10.70
CA GLU A 374 -17.76 7.92 -12.01
C GLU A 374 -17.81 8.96 -13.14
N THR A 375 -18.29 10.17 -12.84
CA THR A 375 -18.38 11.25 -13.84
C THR A 375 -17.09 12.05 -14.00
N TYR A 376 -16.10 11.84 -13.13
CA TYR A 376 -14.84 12.55 -13.20
C TYR A 376 -13.98 12.05 -14.37
N ASP A 377 -13.54 12.98 -15.22
CA ASP A 377 -12.56 12.74 -16.28
C ASP A 377 -11.23 13.44 -15.92
N PRO A 378 -10.15 12.67 -15.65
CA PRO A 378 -8.83 13.23 -15.38
C PRO A 378 -8.29 14.18 -16.45
N GLU A 379 -8.65 13.98 -17.73
CA GLU A 379 -8.12 14.79 -18.83
C GLU A 379 -8.70 16.21 -18.82
N GLU A 380 -9.92 16.41 -18.30
CA GLU A 380 -10.50 17.74 -18.13
C GLU A 380 -9.74 18.56 -17.07
N TYR A 381 -9.14 17.89 -16.09
CA TYR A 381 -8.49 18.50 -14.92
C TYR A 381 -6.97 18.38 -14.92
N ARG A 382 -6.38 18.07 -16.07
CA ARG A 382 -4.93 18.11 -16.29
C ARG A 382 -4.40 19.56 -16.26
N LYS A 383 -3.21 19.75 -15.70
CA LYS A 383 -2.44 21.01 -15.75
C LYS A 383 -1.69 21.12 -17.07
#